data_AF-A0A0L6UGT9-F1
#
_entry.id   AF-A0A0L6UGT9-F1
#
_cell.length_a   1.000
_cell.length_b   1.000
_cell.length_c   1.000
_cell.angle_alpha   90.00
_cell.angle_beta   90.00
_cell.angle_gamma   90.00
#
_symmetry.space_group_name_H-M   'P 1'
#
loop_
_entity.id
_entity.type
_entity.pdbx_description
1 polymer ?
#
loop_
_entity_poly.entity_id
_entity_poly.type
_entity_poly.pdbx_seq_one_letter_code
_entity_poly.pdbx_strand_id
1 'polypeptide(L)'
;MRLTSAKIMPKMKLTTSFRVIHHLIIINTAKIRVEIAPEFVNYPTIPRNPKEKITKQVKKLIVWLLYINSAVLKNLHATGTISNNCELVDWIFNQIFEPQNSLPVIGRFTSQDIQALKKGKEFGPIQKMIITLLSSSLTSNREPQTALMIISNYYEEKCPQVSCALKSGQIHDLRSLVIQTTNSKMRIGSGFDGGSWIQALGNFPVRSLQQLPDSLKAKSCYSDINNGWIGVDLGPSKQELSCHIMKIFLVRNPRMSAALSFSFNDSKFPVVITLKMKPDNQGRRQGWVWLRDTGNQVKMKRQLVLNKLNKFMNHLNICHSALLRHLKNTKFQIDFEIKPLLINWIHQVLFDVNQNKLPLLGDFVVEDGIPINSFSPEDFNLIQTLLIRLITSQHSHRRNFQAALSVFGYWLKNMADDLYSQLFKNDEEYWDILTKIIDASIYAENETLSF
;
A
#
# COMPACT_ATOMS: atom_id res chain seq x y z
N MET A 1 -3.28 -2.71 -56.59
CA MET A 1 -2.55 -2.81 -55.30
C MET A 1 -3.08 -4.03 -54.56
N ARG A 2 -2.40 -5.19 -54.69
CA ARG A 2 -2.82 -6.46 -54.10
C ARG A 2 -2.30 -6.51 -52.66
N LEU A 3 -3.20 -6.62 -51.68
CA LEU A 3 -2.86 -6.93 -50.28
C LEU A 3 -2.26 -8.34 -50.22
N THR A 4 -0.99 -8.42 -49.89
CA THR A 4 -0.25 -9.66 -49.68
C THR A 4 -0.78 -10.38 -48.44
N SER A 5 -1.20 -11.62 -48.67
CA SER A 5 -1.52 -12.66 -47.68
C SER A 5 -0.53 -12.67 -46.51
N ALA A 6 -1.03 -12.48 -45.30
CA ALA A 6 -0.27 -12.74 -44.07
C ALA A 6 -0.01 -14.25 -43.96
N LYS A 7 1.23 -14.65 -44.25
CA LYS A 7 1.69 -16.03 -44.15
C LYS A 7 1.64 -16.47 -42.68
N ILE A 8 0.61 -17.21 -42.30
CA ILE A 8 0.50 -17.86 -40.99
C ILE A 8 1.62 -18.91 -40.91
N MET A 9 2.68 -18.62 -40.15
CA MET A 9 3.69 -19.64 -39.86
C MET A 9 3.13 -20.69 -38.90
N PRO A 10 3.50 -21.98 -39.07
CA PRO A 10 3.07 -23.05 -38.18
C PRO A 10 3.55 -22.80 -36.74
N LYS A 11 2.76 -23.27 -35.76
CA LYS A 11 3.12 -23.23 -34.33
C LYS A 11 4.48 -23.91 -34.11
N MET A 12 5.50 -23.12 -33.81
CA MET A 12 6.84 -23.62 -33.50
C MET A 12 6.81 -24.22 -32.08
N LYS A 13 6.96 -25.54 -31.95
CA LYS A 13 7.13 -26.23 -30.66
C LYS A 13 8.60 -26.14 -30.24
N LEU A 14 8.93 -25.21 -29.35
CA LEU A 14 10.24 -25.15 -28.71
C LEU A 14 10.30 -26.18 -27.57
N THR A 15 11.04 -27.26 -27.79
CA THR A 15 11.37 -28.35 -26.85
C THR A 15 10.20 -29.13 -26.24
N THR A 16 10.28 -30.46 -26.32
CA THR A 16 9.34 -31.40 -25.66
C THR A 16 9.40 -31.39 -24.14
N SER A 17 10.34 -30.63 -23.54
CA SER A 17 10.61 -30.61 -22.11
C SER A 17 9.85 -29.53 -21.33
N PHE A 18 9.40 -28.43 -21.95
CA PHE A 18 8.70 -27.34 -21.26
C PHE A 18 7.53 -26.84 -22.11
N ARG A 19 6.31 -26.90 -21.57
CA ARG A 19 5.07 -26.64 -22.32
C ARG A 19 4.70 -25.15 -22.28
N VAL A 20 5.05 -24.40 -23.33
CA VAL A 20 4.78 -22.96 -23.46
C VAL A 20 3.92 -22.65 -24.70
N ILE A 21 2.81 -21.94 -24.45
CA ILE A 21 1.90 -21.22 -25.36
C ILE A 21 2.52 -20.10 -26.22
N HIS A 22 2.79 -20.27 -27.52
CA HIS A 22 2.95 -19.12 -28.44
C HIS A 22 1.60 -18.70 -29.05
N HIS A 23 1.20 -17.43 -28.89
CA HIS A 23 0.06 -16.85 -29.61
C HIS A 23 0.45 -15.63 -30.46
N LEU A 24 0.11 -15.73 -31.75
CA LEU A 24 -0.12 -14.73 -32.82
C LEU A 24 0.87 -13.55 -32.93
N ILE A 25 1.57 -13.53 -34.07
CA ILE A 25 2.47 -12.47 -34.53
C ILE A 25 1.63 -11.36 -35.17
N ILE A 26 1.74 -10.14 -34.62
CA ILE A 26 1.45 -8.91 -35.38
C ILE A 26 2.82 -8.25 -35.53
N ILE A 27 3.39 -8.38 -36.74
CA ILE A 27 4.63 -7.77 -37.25
C ILE A 27 5.75 -7.60 -36.18
N ASN A 28 6.71 -8.53 -36.19
CA ASN A 28 7.97 -8.56 -35.43
C ASN A 28 7.92 -8.72 -33.90
N THR A 29 6.73 -8.80 -33.28
CA THR A 29 6.60 -9.08 -31.84
C THR A 29 5.72 -10.30 -31.59
N ALA A 30 6.15 -11.15 -30.65
CA ALA A 30 5.42 -12.34 -30.22
C ALA A 30 5.21 -12.34 -28.70
N LYS A 31 4.18 -13.06 -28.23
CA LYS A 31 3.80 -13.11 -26.81
C LYS A 31 3.97 -14.52 -26.24
N ILE A 32 4.69 -14.64 -25.12
CA ILE A 32 4.81 -15.87 -24.33
C ILE A 32 3.74 -15.91 -23.24
N ARG A 33 3.11 -17.08 -23.05
CA ARG A 33 2.26 -17.40 -21.90
C ARG A 33 2.51 -18.84 -21.42
N VAL A 34 2.42 -19.05 -20.11
CA VAL A 34 2.53 -20.38 -19.51
C VAL A 34 1.20 -21.12 -19.57
N GLU A 35 1.22 -22.37 -20.04
CA GLU A 35 0.04 -23.25 -20.09
C GLU A 35 -0.17 -24.03 -18.79
N ILE A 36 -1.37 -24.58 -18.60
CA ILE A 36 -1.62 -25.58 -17.56
C ILE A 36 -1.08 -26.93 -18.04
N ALA A 37 -0.37 -27.65 -17.18
CA ALA A 37 0.11 -28.98 -17.51
C ALA A 37 -1.08 -29.97 -17.61
N PRO A 38 -1.15 -30.85 -18.63
CA PRO A 38 -2.34 -31.65 -18.91
C PRO A 38 -2.75 -32.61 -17.81
N GLU A 39 -1.83 -33.01 -16.94
CA GLU A 39 -2.11 -33.77 -15.72
C GLU A 39 -3.04 -33.02 -14.75
N PHE A 40 -3.26 -31.71 -14.94
CA PHE A 40 -4.17 -30.89 -14.14
C PHE A 40 -5.42 -30.45 -14.94
N VAL A 41 -5.69 -31.05 -16.11
CA VAL A 41 -6.80 -30.68 -16.99
C VAL A 41 -7.80 -31.84 -17.06
N ASN A 42 -9.02 -31.60 -16.57
CA ASN A 42 -10.06 -32.63 -16.51
C ASN A 42 -10.86 -32.82 -17.82
N TYR A 43 -10.63 -32.01 -18.88
CA TYR A 43 -11.44 -32.03 -20.12
C TYR A 43 -10.63 -31.66 -21.38
N PRO A 44 -11.03 -32.10 -22.59
CA PRO A 44 -10.25 -31.97 -23.84
C PRO A 44 -10.24 -30.56 -24.47
N THR A 45 -10.43 -29.51 -23.67
CA THR A 45 -10.33 -28.12 -24.16
C THR A 45 -8.90 -27.60 -24.01
N ILE A 46 -8.54 -26.63 -24.86
CA ILE A 46 -7.21 -26.01 -24.90
C ILE A 46 -6.84 -25.54 -23.47
N PRO A 47 -5.70 -25.98 -22.86
CA PRO A 47 -5.34 -25.67 -21.47
C PRO A 47 -4.95 -24.21 -21.26
N ARG A 48 -5.94 -23.31 -21.31
CA ARG A 48 -5.69 -21.89 -21.10
C ARG A 48 -5.51 -21.63 -19.61
N ASN A 49 -4.31 -21.21 -19.21
CA ASN A 49 -4.02 -20.81 -17.84
C ASN A 49 -4.66 -19.43 -17.54
N PRO A 50 -5.64 -19.34 -16.62
CA PRO A 50 -6.33 -18.09 -16.33
C PRO A 50 -5.37 -17.03 -15.79
N LYS A 51 -5.58 -15.76 -16.18
CA LYS A 51 -4.75 -14.64 -15.72
C LYS A 51 -4.81 -14.50 -14.19
N GLU A 52 -5.97 -14.74 -13.62
CA GLU A 52 -6.25 -14.68 -12.19
C GLU A 52 -5.46 -15.75 -11.44
N LYS A 53 -5.35 -16.96 -12.01
CA LYS A 53 -4.55 -18.07 -11.47
C LYS A 53 -3.07 -17.71 -11.43
N ILE A 54 -2.51 -17.30 -12.58
CA ILE A 54 -1.12 -16.86 -12.70
C ILE A 54 -0.82 -15.76 -11.68
N THR A 55 -1.67 -14.73 -11.63
CA THR A 55 -1.52 -13.61 -10.69
C THR A 55 -1.52 -14.07 -9.24
N LYS A 56 -2.42 -15.00 -8.88
CA LYS A 56 -2.51 -15.55 -7.52
C LYS A 56 -1.27 -16.38 -7.16
N GLN A 57 -0.77 -17.23 -8.05
CA GLN A 57 0.43 -18.04 -7.82
C GLN A 57 1.70 -17.18 -7.72
N VAL A 58 1.87 -16.18 -8.60
CA VAL A 58 3.01 -15.25 -8.52
C VAL A 58 2.97 -14.45 -7.22
N LYS A 59 1.80 -13.92 -6.81
CA LYS A 59 1.65 -13.22 -5.53
C LYS A 59 2.02 -14.12 -4.35
N LYS A 60 1.53 -15.36 -4.32
CA LYS A 60 1.87 -16.32 -3.27
C LYS A 60 3.37 -16.65 -3.26
N LEU A 61 3.99 -16.83 -4.42
CA LEU A 61 5.43 -17.08 -4.54
C LEU A 61 6.23 -15.92 -3.94
N ILE A 62 5.90 -14.67 -4.31
CA ILE A 62 6.58 -13.47 -3.77
C ILE A 62 6.42 -13.41 -2.25
N VAL A 63 5.21 -13.66 -1.72
CA VAL A 63 4.99 -13.68 -0.26
C VAL A 63 5.89 -14.72 0.42
N TRP A 64 6.03 -15.91 -0.15
CA TRP A 64 6.92 -16.93 0.40
C TRP A 64 8.40 -16.55 0.30
N LEU A 65 8.84 -15.95 -0.80
CA LEU A 65 10.20 -15.45 -0.94
C LEU A 65 10.53 -14.40 0.13
N LEU A 66 9.64 -13.43 0.33
CA LEU A 66 9.77 -12.40 1.36
C LEU A 66 9.76 -12.98 2.78
N TYR A 67 8.93 -14.01 3.00
CA TYR A 67 8.86 -14.73 4.27
C TYR A 67 10.21 -15.36 4.62
N ILE A 68 10.75 -16.15 3.69
CA ILE A 68 12.01 -16.87 3.87
C ILE A 68 13.17 -15.88 4.02
N ASN A 69 13.21 -14.82 3.21
CA ASN A 69 14.24 -13.79 3.30
C ASN A 69 14.25 -13.13 4.68
N SER A 70 13.07 -12.72 5.16
CA SER A 70 12.93 -12.08 6.47
C SER A 70 13.34 -13.02 7.61
N ALA A 71 13.05 -14.32 7.51
CA ALA A 71 13.48 -15.34 8.46
C ALA A 71 15.01 -15.45 8.53
N VAL A 72 15.68 -15.49 7.37
CA VAL A 72 17.14 -15.57 7.27
C VAL A 72 17.79 -14.31 7.85
N LEU A 73 17.31 -13.13 7.46
CA LEU A 73 17.85 -11.84 7.95
C LEU A 73 17.74 -11.71 9.47
N LYS A 74 16.62 -12.16 10.05
CA LYS A 74 16.41 -12.11 11.50
C LYS A 74 17.42 -12.97 12.27
N ASN A 75 17.82 -14.13 11.71
CA ASN A 75 18.78 -15.03 12.34
C ASN A 75 20.24 -14.57 12.19
N LEU A 76 20.53 -13.73 11.21
CA LEU A 76 21.88 -13.22 10.96
C LEU A 76 22.25 -11.99 11.81
N HIS A 77 21.36 -11.49 12.69
CA HIS A 77 21.56 -10.26 13.47
C HIS A 77 22.09 -9.08 12.63
N ALA A 78 21.72 -9.01 11.35
CA ALA A 78 22.39 -8.16 10.40
C ALA A 78 21.87 -6.71 10.45
N THR A 79 22.71 -5.81 10.98
CA THR A 79 22.54 -4.35 10.94
C THR A 79 23.32 -3.70 9.78
N GLY A 80 23.86 -4.46 8.83
CA GLY A 80 24.61 -3.93 7.68
C GLY A 80 24.31 -4.66 6.36
N THR A 81 24.12 -3.88 5.30
CA THR A 81 24.15 -4.16 3.83
C THR A 81 23.76 -5.56 3.32
N ILE A 82 22.85 -6.28 3.96
CA ILE A 82 22.23 -7.47 3.34
C ILE A 82 21.07 -6.98 2.47
N SER A 83 21.03 -7.49 1.24
CA SER A 83 19.98 -7.23 0.25
C SER A 83 18.60 -7.13 0.90
N ASN A 84 17.98 -5.97 0.71
CA ASN A 84 16.66 -5.71 1.23
C ASN A 84 15.59 -6.49 0.43
N ASN A 85 14.40 -6.64 1.02
CA ASN A 85 13.27 -7.31 0.37
C ASN A 85 12.90 -6.70 -1.02
N CYS A 86 13.27 -5.44 -1.31
CA CYS A 86 13.00 -4.82 -2.61
C CYS A 86 13.93 -5.39 -3.69
N GLU A 87 15.22 -5.53 -3.42
CA GLU A 87 16.18 -6.11 -4.37
C GLU A 87 15.82 -7.55 -4.76
N LEU A 88 15.35 -8.36 -3.81
CA LEU A 88 14.84 -9.71 -4.10
C LEU A 88 13.60 -9.68 -5.01
N VAL A 89 12.68 -8.74 -4.76
CA VAL A 89 11.47 -8.56 -5.58
C VAL A 89 11.83 -8.08 -6.98
N ASP A 90 12.69 -7.07 -7.11
CA ASP A 90 13.11 -6.56 -8.41
C ASP A 90 13.85 -7.64 -9.20
N TRP A 91 14.74 -8.40 -8.55
CA TRP A 91 15.42 -9.51 -9.17
C TRP A 91 14.45 -10.57 -9.71
N ILE A 92 13.46 -11.01 -8.91
CA ILE A 92 12.51 -12.03 -9.40
C ILE A 92 11.59 -11.49 -10.51
N PHE A 93 11.22 -10.20 -10.46
CA PHE A 93 10.48 -9.56 -11.54
C PHE A 93 11.29 -9.54 -12.85
N ASN A 94 12.58 -9.20 -12.78
CA ASN A 94 13.47 -9.27 -13.94
C ASN A 94 13.55 -10.70 -14.49
N GLN A 95 13.64 -11.73 -13.64
CA GLN A 95 13.62 -13.12 -14.10
C GLN A 95 12.31 -13.49 -14.84
N ILE A 96 11.16 -12.93 -14.43
CA ILE A 96 9.85 -13.24 -15.03
C ILE A 96 9.62 -12.48 -16.33
N PHE A 97 9.92 -11.18 -16.34
CA PHE A 97 9.46 -10.24 -17.37
C PHE A 97 10.57 -9.74 -18.28
N GLU A 98 11.78 -9.54 -17.76
CA GLU A 98 12.90 -8.88 -18.45
C GLU A 98 14.25 -9.58 -18.20
N PRO A 99 14.37 -10.88 -18.53
CA PRO A 99 15.63 -11.60 -18.37
C PRO A 99 16.68 -11.13 -19.39
N GLN A 100 17.94 -11.06 -18.96
CA GLN A 100 19.02 -10.58 -19.83
C GLN A 100 19.48 -11.59 -20.89
N ASN A 101 19.43 -12.90 -20.59
CA ASN A 101 20.05 -13.95 -21.40
C ASN A 101 19.10 -15.11 -21.76
N SER A 102 17.80 -14.87 -21.71
CA SER A 102 16.77 -15.89 -21.99
C SER A 102 15.45 -15.22 -22.37
N LEU A 103 14.43 -16.01 -22.72
CA LEU A 103 13.09 -15.50 -23.01
C LEU A 103 12.32 -15.21 -21.71
N PRO A 104 11.43 -14.21 -21.69
CA PRO A 104 10.59 -13.96 -20.53
C PRO A 104 9.62 -15.10 -20.27
N VAL A 105 9.33 -15.38 -19.00
CA VAL A 105 8.32 -16.38 -18.59
C VAL A 105 6.92 -15.91 -18.98
N ILE A 106 6.67 -14.60 -18.86
CA ILE A 106 5.45 -13.94 -19.32
C ILE A 106 5.87 -12.60 -19.92
N GLY A 107 5.62 -12.39 -21.20
CA GLY A 107 6.03 -11.13 -21.81
C GLY A 107 5.94 -11.12 -23.32
N ARG A 108 6.53 -10.06 -23.88
CA ARG A 108 6.76 -9.92 -25.33
C ARG A 108 8.23 -10.20 -25.61
N PHE A 109 8.50 -10.71 -26.80
CA PHE A 109 9.85 -10.94 -27.31
C PHE A 109 9.84 -10.76 -28.84
N THR A 110 11.02 -10.58 -29.41
CA THR A 110 11.24 -10.37 -30.84
C THR A 110 11.75 -11.63 -31.53
N SER A 111 11.65 -11.69 -32.85
CA SER A 111 12.24 -12.79 -33.62
C SER A 111 13.78 -12.85 -33.50
N GLN A 112 14.44 -11.71 -33.25
CA GLN A 112 15.88 -11.64 -33.03
C GLN A 112 16.26 -12.31 -31.69
N ASP A 113 15.45 -12.13 -30.64
CA ASP A 113 15.68 -12.75 -29.33
C ASP A 113 15.68 -14.28 -29.42
N ILE A 114 14.80 -14.87 -30.24
CA ILE A 114 14.79 -16.33 -30.47
C ILE A 114 16.04 -16.77 -31.23
N GLN A 115 16.43 -16.04 -32.28
CA GLN A 115 17.56 -16.42 -33.13
C GLN A 115 18.89 -16.35 -32.37
N ALA A 116 19.02 -15.44 -31.41
CA ALA A 116 20.18 -15.30 -30.55
C ALA A 116 20.35 -16.46 -29.54
N LEU A 117 19.28 -17.20 -29.24
CA LEU A 117 19.28 -18.23 -28.20
C LEU A 117 19.55 -19.64 -28.78
N LYS A 118 20.44 -20.38 -28.11
CA LYS A 118 20.66 -21.80 -28.42
C LYS A 118 19.44 -22.61 -28.02
N LYS A 119 19.04 -23.56 -28.88
CA LYS A 119 17.96 -24.51 -28.59
C LYS A 119 18.22 -25.24 -27.25
N GLY A 120 17.23 -25.29 -26.37
CA GLY A 120 17.31 -25.83 -25.00
C GLY A 120 17.81 -24.84 -23.93
N LYS A 121 18.25 -23.65 -24.33
CA LYS A 121 18.68 -22.55 -23.45
C LYS A 121 17.72 -21.34 -23.49
N GLU A 122 16.50 -21.55 -23.97
CA GLU A 122 15.50 -20.50 -24.11
C GLU A 122 15.03 -19.96 -22.76
N PHE A 123 15.12 -20.77 -21.70
CA PHE A 123 14.76 -20.40 -20.34
C PHE A 123 15.87 -20.75 -19.35
N GLY A 124 16.19 -19.81 -18.47
CA GLY A 124 17.12 -20.00 -17.35
C GLY A 124 16.57 -20.93 -16.27
N PRO A 125 17.41 -21.40 -15.32
CA PRO A 125 17.01 -22.29 -14.24
C PRO A 125 15.83 -21.75 -13.40
N ILE A 126 15.89 -20.48 -13.00
CA ILE A 126 14.83 -19.82 -12.22
C ILE A 126 13.52 -19.76 -13.01
N GLN A 127 13.62 -19.43 -14.29
CA GLN A 127 12.47 -19.37 -15.18
C GLN A 127 11.80 -20.72 -15.36
N LYS A 128 12.58 -21.81 -15.47
CA LYS A 128 12.07 -23.18 -15.52
C LYS A 128 11.31 -23.55 -14.24
N MET A 129 11.79 -23.13 -13.06
CA MET A 129 11.08 -23.32 -11.79
C MET A 129 9.75 -22.54 -11.77
N ILE A 130 9.74 -21.30 -12.23
CA ILE A 130 8.54 -20.46 -12.30
C ILE A 130 7.53 -21.02 -13.32
N ILE A 131 7.98 -21.44 -14.50
CA ILE A 131 7.13 -22.07 -15.52
C ILE A 131 6.48 -23.33 -14.95
N THR A 132 7.27 -24.16 -14.25
CA THR A 132 6.76 -25.37 -13.59
C THR A 132 5.67 -25.03 -12.57
N LEU A 133 5.90 -24.01 -11.72
CA LEU A 133 4.91 -23.55 -10.74
C LEU A 133 3.63 -23.02 -11.42
N LEU A 134 3.77 -22.16 -12.43
CA LEU A 134 2.61 -21.54 -13.09
C LEU A 134 1.82 -22.57 -13.90
N SER A 135 2.47 -23.64 -14.36
CA SER A 135 1.81 -24.75 -15.04
C SER A 135 1.04 -25.69 -14.10
N SER A 136 1.33 -25.68 -12.80
CA SER A 136 0.66 -26.54 -11.81
C SER A 136 -0.74 -26.05 -11.44
N SER A 137 -1.56 -26.90 -10.82
CA SER A 137 -2.86 -26.48 -10.29
C SER A 137 -2.71 -25.45 -9.15
N LEU A 138 -3.75 -24.64 -8.90
CA LEU A 138 -3.80 -23.74 -7.74
C LEU A 138 -3.84 -24.48 -6.39
N THR A 139 -4.27 -25.75 -6.41
CA THR A 139 -4.42 -26.61 -5.23
C THR A 139 -3.12 -27.32 -4.86
N SER A 140 -2.10 -27.29 -5.71
CA SER A 140 -0.87 -28.07 -5.51
C SER A 140 0.04 -27.53 -4.40
N ASN A 141 -0.22 -26.34 -3.83
CA ASN A 141 0.57 -25.69 -2.77
C ASN A 141 2.10 -25.77 -3.01
N ARG A 142 2.55 -25.61 -4.26
CA ARG A 142 3.96 -25.75 -4.65
C ARG A 142 4.79 -24.48 -4.38
N GLU A 143 4.12 -23.37 -4.14
CA GLU A 143 4.73 -22.05 -3.93
C GLU A 143 5.83 -22.03 -2.84
N PRO A 144 5.68 -22.66 -1.66
CA PRO A 144 6.72 -22.66 -0.64
C PRO A 144 8.00 -23.40 -1.09
N GLN A 145 7.84 -24.57 -1.72
CA GLN A 145 8.96 -25.36 -2.20
C GLN A 145 9.67 -24.65 -3.36
N THR A 146 8.92 -24.08 -4.30
CA THR A 146 9.48 -23.29 -5.39
C THR A 146 10.20 -22.04 -4.84
N ALA A 147 9.65 -21.38 -3.82
CA ALA A 147 10.29 -20.24 -3.17
C ALA A 147 11.63 -20.62 -2.52
N LEU A 148 11.70 -21.76 -1.83
CA LEU A 148 12.94 -22.28 -1.24
C LEU A 148 14.03 -22.50 -2.30
N MET A 149 13.67 -23.11 -3.43
CA MET A 149 14.62 -23.33 -4.52
C MET A 149 15.11 -22.00 -5.12
N ILE A 150 14.19 -21.07 -5.38
CA ILE A 150 14.51 -19.78 -5.98
C ILE A 150 15.38 -18.93 -5.05
N ILE A 151 15.06 -18.85 -3.75
CA ILE A 151 15.82 -18.02 -2.81
C ILE A 151 17.21 -18.59 -2.52
N SER A 152 17.38 -19.91 -2.55
CA SER A 152 18.71 -20.53 -2.47
C SER A 152 19.60 -20.07 -3.63
N ASN A 153 19.07 -20.08 -4.86
CA ASN A 153 19.80 -19.60 -6.03
C ASN A 153 20.07 -18.09 -5.95
N TYR A 154 19.11 -17.31 -5.46
CA TYR A 154 19.29 -15.88 -5.24
C TYR A 154 20.48 -15.58 -4.33
N TYR A 155 20.60 -16.27 -3.19
CA TYR A 155 21.73 -16.06 -2.30
C TYR A 155 23.06 -16.53 -2.90
N GLU A 156 23.06 -17.62 -3.67
CA GLU A 156 24.27 -18.05 -4.38
C GLU A 156 24.74 -17.01 -5.40
N GLU A 157 23.84 -16.33 -6.09
CA GLU A 157 24.18 -15.35 -7.13
C GLU A 157 24.45 -13.94 -6.56
N LYS A 158 23.64 -13.49 -5.60
CA LYS A 158 23.61 -12.09 -5.15
C LYS A 158 24.11 -11.87 -3.72
N CYS A 159 24.05 -12.89 -2.86
CA CYS A 159 24.45 -12.78 -1.46
C CYS A 159 25.37 -13.93 -1.01
N PRO A 160 26.59 -14.07 -1.56
CA PRO A 160 27.47 -15.20 -1.26
C PRO A 160 27.73 -15.40 0.23
N GLN A 161 27.77 -14.32 1.02
CA GLN A 161 27.93 -14.37 2.48
C GLN A 161 26.79 -15.15 3.16
N VAL A 162 25.53 -14.90 2.75
CA VAL A 162 24.35 -15.62 3.26
C VAL A 162 24.40 -17.08 2.82
N SER A 163 24.80 -17.34 1.56
CA SER A 163 24.98 -18.70 1.06
C SER A 163 26.03 -19.47 1.85
N CYS A 164 27.17 -18.85 2.15
CA CYS A 164 28.22 -19.41 2.99
C CYS A 164 27.72 -19.72 4.40
N ALA A 165 26.99 -18.80 5.04
CA ALA A 165 26.44 -19.01 6.38
C ALA A 165 25.41 -20.17 6.44
N LEU A 166 24.61 -20.35 5.38
CA LEU A 166 23.70 -21.49 5.24
C LEU A 166 24.47 -22.81 5.06
N LYS A 167 25.53 -22.81 4.24
CA LYS A 167 26.33 -24.01 3.94
C LYS A 167 27.24 -24.43 5.08
N SER A 168 27.74 -23.48 5.87
CA SER A 168 28.60 -23.74 7.04
C SER A 168 27.81 -24.18 8.28
N GLY A 169 26.47 -24.10 8.25
CA GLY A 169 25.62 -24.37 9.40
C GLY A 169 25.63 -23.27 10.46
N GLN A 170 26.24 -22.11 10.17
CA GLN A 170 26.22 -20.94 11.06
C GLN A 170 24.80 -20.43 11.31
N ILE A 171 23.92 -20.58 10.32
CA ILE A 171 22.48 -20.46 10.49
C ILE A 171 21.81 -21.78 10.08
N HIS A 172 20.64 -22.06 10.66
CA HIS A 172 19.85 -23.22 10.28
C HIS A 172 19.58 -23.25 8.78
N ASP A 173 19.46 -24.44 8.20
CA ASP A 173 19.09 -24.58 6.80
C ASP A 173 17.74 -23.93 6.51
N LEU A 174 17.52 -23.52 5.25
CA LEU A 174 16.31 -22.78 4.87
C LEU A 174 15.02 -23.51 5.22
N ARG A 175 14.98 -24.85 5.17
CA ARG A 175 13.79 -25.63 5.47
C ARG A 175 13.51 -25.62 6.98
N SER A 176 14.54 -25.79 7.79
CA SER A 176 14.46 -25.68 9.25
C SER A 176 14.03 -24.29 9.68
N LEU A 177 14.57 -23.23 9.05
CA LEU A 177 14.15 -21.85 9.31
C LEU A 177 12.68 -21.62 9.00
N VAL A 178 12.16 -22.13 7.88
CA VAL A 178 10.74 -22.03 7.54
C VAL A 178 9.85 -22.75 8.56
N ILE A 179 10.25 -23.93 9.02
CA ILE A 179 9.49 -24.70 10.03
C ILE A 179 9.46 -23.95 11.37
N GLN A 180 10.61 -23.49 11.85
CA GLN A 180 10.72 -22.74 13.10
C GLN A 180 9.93 -21.42 13.05
N THR A 181 9.98 -20.71 11.93
CA THR A 181 9.27 -19.43 11.76
C THR A 181 7.76 -19.61 11.61
N THR A 182 7.32 -20.72 11.00
CA THR A 182 5.89 -21.07 10.88
C THR A 182 5.31 -21.37 12.26
N ASN A 183 6.07 -22.09 13.11
CA ASN A 183 5.67 -22.41 14.48
C ASN A 183 5.66 -21.18 15.41
N SER A 184 6.53 -20.20 15.17
CA SER A 184 6.60 -18.96 15.97
C SER A 184 5.63 -17.85 15.53
N LYS A 185 4.69 -18.13 14.61
CA LYS A 185 3.73 -17.15 14.04
C LYS A 185 4.44 -15.87 13.55
N MET A 186 5.62 -16.02 12.95
CA MET A 186 6.39 -14.87 12.45
C MET A 186 5.56 -14.06 11.47
N ARG A 187 5.27 -12.80 11.82
CA ARG A 187 4.70 -11.83 10.89
C ARG A 187 5.83 -11.38 9.98
N ILE A 188 5.74 -11.69 8.69
CA ILE A 188 6.46 -10.88 7.69
C ILE A 188 5.96 -9.47 7.97
N GLY A 189 6.86 -8.55 8.32
CA GLY A 189 6.54 -7.15 8.12
C GLY A 189 6.12 -7.06 6.67
N SER A 190 4.84 -6.81 6.41
CA SER A 190 4.42 -6.56 5.04
C SER A 190 5.39 -5.49 4.54
N GLY A 191 5.95 -5.56 3.33
CA GLY A 191 6.93 -4.56 2.88
C GLY A 191 6.48 -3.09 3.02
N PHE A 192 5.21 -2.88 3.38
CA PHE A 192 4.56 -1.65 3.80
C PHE A 192 4.73 -1.24 5.26
N ASP A 193 5.31 -2.04 6.17
CA ASP A 193 5.40 -1.75 7.61
C ASP A 193 6.70 -0.99 7.98
N GLY A 194 7.65 -0.84 7.06
CA GLY A 194 8.97 -0.24 7.34
C GLY A 194 9.53 0.78 6.33
N GLY A 195 9.37 0.58 5.02
CA GLY A 195 9.96 1.47 4.00
C GLY A 195 8.88 2.23 3.22
N SER A 196 8.98 3.56 3.12
CA SER A 196 8.09 4.45 2.33
C SER A 196 6.77 4.91 3.00
N TRP A 197 6.65 4.91 4.33
CA TRP A 197 5.66 5.80 4.98
C TRP A 197 6.27 7.16 5.32
N ILE A 198 5.44 8.13 5.72
CA ILE A 198 5.89 9.48 6.10
C ILE A 198 6.76 9.39 7.37
N GLN A 199 7.95 9.97 7.34
CA GLN A 199 8.90 10.04 8.46
C GLN A 199 8.68 11.29 9.33
N ALA A 200 8.14 12.36 8.76
CA ALA A 200 7.83 13.59 9.47
C ALA A 200 6.63 14.32 8.83
N LEU A 201 5.84 14.99 9.65
CA LEU A 201 4.86 15.99 9.21
C LEU A 201 5.46 17.38 9.43
N GLY A 202 6.14 17.92 8.41
CA GLY A 202 6.83 19.22 8.52
C GLY A 202 7.92 19.14 9.59
N ASN A 203 7.79 19.94 10.65
CA ASN A 203 8.69 19.96 11.81
C ASN A 203 8.35 18.92 12.91
N PHE A 204 7.36 18.05 12.69
CA PHE A 204 6.92 17.08 13.68
C PHE A 204 7.29 15.65 13.26
N PRO A 205 8.15 14.92 14.02
CA PRO A 205 8.57 13.58 13.66
C PRO A 205 7.44 12.56 13.83
N VAL A 206 7.32 11.65 12.85
CA VAL A 206 6.36 10.55 12.89
C VAL A 206 7.04 9.31 13.45
N ARG A 207 6.69 8.93 14.69
CA ARG A 207 7.19 7.72 15.33
C ARG A 207 6.85 6.49 14.50
N SER A 208 7.80 5.58 14.32
CA SER A 208 7.58 4.38 13.50
C SER A 208 6.50 3.47 14.11
N LEU A 209 5.82 2.68 13.27
CA LEU A 209 4.82 1.72 13.77
C LEU A 209 5.42 0.71 14.76
N GLN A 210 6.71 0.38 14.63
CA GLN A 210 7.38 -0.59 15.48
C GLN A 210 7.54 -0.07 16.92
N GLN A 211 7.73 1.25 17.07
CA GLN A 211 7.91 1.94 18.35
C GLN A 211 6.59 2.23 19.08
N LEU A 212 5.43 1.97 18.46
CA LEU A 212 4.15 2.08 19.18
C LEU A 212 3.95 0.87 20.11
N PRO A 213 3.20 1.01 21.21
CA PRO A 213 2.70 -0.12 21.99
C PRO A 213 1.88 -1.10 21.15
N ASP A 214 1.93 -2.40 21.49
CA ASP A 214 1.23 -3.44 20.73
C ASP A 214 -0.30 -3.32 20.77
N SER A 215 -0.85 -2.68 21.81
CA SER A 215 -2.28 -2.34 21.92
C SER A 215 -2.73 -1.33 20.86
N LEU A 216 -1.85 -0.40 20.46
CA LEU A 216 -2.12 0.63 19.45
C LEU A 216 -1.86 0.12 18.03
N LYS A 217 -1.22 -1.05 17.88
CA LYS A 217 -1.04 -1.73 16.58
C LYS A 217 -2.29 -2.55 16.26
N ALA A 218 -3.08 -2.10 15.27
CA ALA A 218 -4.28 -2.83 14.87
C ALA A 218 -3.96 -4.29 14.48
N LYS A 219 -4.60 -5.25 15.15
CA LYS A 219 -4.34 -6.68 14.96
C LYS A 219 -4.98 -7.26 13.69
N SER A 220 -6.05 -6.65 13.16
CA SER A 220 -6.71 -7.04 11.90
C SER A 220 -7.51 -5.89 11.27
N CYS A 221 -7.96 -6.05 10.01
CA CYS A 221 -8.79 -5.07 9.30
C CYS A 221 -10.25 -4.99 9.78
N TYR A 222 -10.72 -6.00 10.53
CA TYR A 222 -12.08 -6.07 11.09
C TYR A 222 -12.12 -5.78 12.58
N SER A 223 -10.99 -5.91 13.28
CA SER A 223 -10.85 -5.65 14.70
C SER A 223 -10.28 -4.25 14.95
N ASP A 224 -11.00 -3.21 14.52
CA ASP A 224 -10.92 -1.96 15.27
C ASP A 224 -11.81 -2.18 16.49
N ILE A 225 -11.22 -2.69 17.57
CA ILE A 225 -11.89 -2.99 18.85
C ILE A 225 -12.57 -1.73 19.43
N ASN A 226 -12.27 -0.55 18.88
CA ASN A 226 -12.69 0.75 19.39
C ASN A 226 -14.03 1.28 18.82
N ASN A 227 -14.80 0.48 18.08
CA ASN A 227 -16.12 0.95 17.60
C ASN A 227 -17.15 1.17 18.73
N GLY A 228 -16.89 0.69 19.95
CA GLY A 228 -17.79 0.82 21.11
C GLY A 228 -17.34 1.76 22.22
N TRP A 229 -16.14 2.34 22.15
CA TRP A 229 -15.48 2.86 23.35
C TRP A 229 -15.17 4.35 23.19
N ILE A 230 -15.79 5.15 24.05
CA ILE A 230 -15.82 6.62 24.07
C ILE A 230 -16.86 7.22 23.12
N GLY A 231 -18.13 7.05 23.49
CA GLY A 231 -19.21 7.97 23.10
C GLY A 231 -19.05 9.33 23.78
N VAL A 232 -17.99 10.07 23.45
CA VAL A 232 -17.90 11.49 23.82
C VAL A 232 -18.69 12.25 22.76
N ASP A 233 -19.82 12.80 23.18
CA ASP A 233 -20.58 13.74 22.37
C ASP A 233 -19.64 14.89 21.94
N LEU A 234 -19.51 15.07 20.63
CA LEU A 234 -18.57 16.05 20.08
C LEU A 234 -19.20 17.43 19.87
N GLY A 235 -20.43 17.62 20.38
CA GLY A 235 -21.11 18.90 20.32
C GLY A 235 -21.38 19.38 18.88
N PRO A 236 -21.77 20.65 18.71
CA PRO A 236 -22.19 21.22 17.43
C PRO A 236 -21.12 21.15 16.33
N SER A 237 -19.83 21.27 16.67
CA SER A 237 -18.74 21.33 15.68
C SER A 237 -18.48 20.00 14.95
N LYS A 238 -18.71 18.83 15.58
CA LYS A 238 -18.71 17.54 14.84
C LYS A 238 -19.89 17.49 13.90
N GLN A 239 -21.05 17.98 14.32
CA GLN A 239 -22.22 17.99 13.45
C GLN A 239 -21.93 18.85 12.23
N GLU A 240 -21.26 20.00 12.36
CA GLU A 240 -20.86 20.84 11.23
C GLU A 240 -19.85 20.16 10.29
N LEU A 241 -18.75 19.60 10.81
CA LEU A 241 -17.77 18.86 10.00
C LEU A 241 -18.41 17.64 9.33
N SER A 242 -19.21 16.88 10.08
CA SER A 242 -19.99 15.75 9.57
C SER A 242 -20.99 16.20 8.51
N CYS A 243 -21.68 17.32 8.71
CA CYS A 243 -22.60 17.90 7.74
C CYS A 243 -21.88 18.36 6.48
N HIS A 244 -20.69 18.96 6.57
CA HIS A 244 -19.91 19.37 5.40
C HIS A 244 -19.41 18.17 4.60
N ILE A 245 -18.87 17.16 5.30
CA ILE A 245 -18.53 15.86 4.73
C ILE A 245 -19.78 15.29 4.04
N MET A 246 -20.88 15.13 4.77
CA MET A 246 -22.13 14.59 4.22
C MET A 246 -22.63 15.40 3.03
N LYS A 247 -22.57 16.73 3.04
CA LYS A 247 -22.90 17.57 1.87
C LYS A 247 -22.07 17.14 0.65
N ILE A 248 -20.74 17.05 0.77
CA ILE A 248 -19.85 16.57 -0.32
C ILE A 248 -20.25 15.16 -0.80
N PHE A 249 -20.59 14.27 0.13
CA PHE A 249 -21.01 12.90 -0.18
C PHE A 249 -22.44 12.80 -0.73
N LEU A 250 -23.31 13.78 -0.47
CA LEU A 250 -24.68 13.88 -0.95
C LEU A 250 -24.78 14.55 -2.33
N VAL A 251 -23.85 15.43 -2.70
CA VAL A 251 -23.78 15.98 -4.07
C VAL A 251 -23.70 14.80 -5.04
N ARG A 252 -24.72 14.63 -5.90
CA ARG A 252 -24.69 13.63 -6.99
C ARG A 252 -23.38 13.85 -7.76
N ASN A 253 -22.64 12.77 -8.05
CA ASN A 253 -21.43 12.86 -8.86
C ASN A 253 -21.78 13.77 -10.06
N PRO A 254 -21.04 14.88 -10.27
CA PRO A 254 -21.29 15.74 -11.41
C PRO A 254 -21.39 14.87 -12.66
N ARG A 255 -22.18 15.27 -13.68
CA ARG A 255 -22.11 14.62 -14.99
C ARG A 255 -20.69 14.86 -15.52
N MET A 256 -19.80 13.91 -15.23
CA MET A 256 -18.37 14.00 -15.45
C MET A 256 -18.08 13.37 -16.80
N SER A 257 -17.57 14.16 -17.74
CA SER A 257 -16.97 13.62 -18.95
C SER A 257 -15.55 13.13 -18.63
N ALA A 258 -15.17 11.95 -19.12
CA ALA A 258 -13.80 11.44 -18.99
C ALA A 258 -12.77 12.41 -19.60
N ALA A 259 -13.15 13.17 -20.62
CA ALA A 259 -12.31 14.17 -21.29
C ALA A 259 -11.94 15.37 -20.40
N LEU A 260 -12.65 15.58 -19.29
CA LEU A 260 -12.44 16.69 -18.34
C LEU A 260 -11.78 16.24 -17.04
N SER A 261 -11.17 15.05 -17.02
CA SER A 261 -10.57 14.48 -15.82
C SER A 261 -9.06 14.26 -15.97
N PHE A 262 -8.34 14.58 -14.92
CA PHE A 262 -6.89 14.43 -14.82
C PHE A 262 -6.52 13.47 -13.70
N SER A 263 -5.51 12.63 -13.96
CA SER A 263 -4.90 11.71 -13.02
C SER A 263 -3.45 12.06 -12.84
N PHE A 264 -2.98 12.10 -11.60
CA PHE A 264 -1.55 12.02 -11.37
C PHE A 264 -1.02 10.69 -11.90
N ASN A 265 0.07 10.75 -12.66
CA ASN A 265 0.74 9.55 -13.17
C ASN A 265 1.53 8.81 -12.08
N ASP A 266 1.64 9.40 -10.89
CA ASP A 266 2.26 8.76 -9.74
C ASP A 266 1.26 7.89 -8.98
N SER A 267 1.46 6.58 -9.07
CA SER A 267 0.68 5.59 -8.29
C SER A 267 0.73 5.83 -6.76
N LYS A 268 1.71 6.60 -6.27
CA LYS A 268 1.85 7.01 -4.86
C LYS A 268 0.94 8.19 -4.47
N PHE A 269 0.30 8.85 -5.44
CA PHE A 269 -0.62 9.96 -5.21
C PHE A 269 -1.95 9.76 -5.95
N PRO A 270 -2.80 8.84 -5.46
CA PRO A 270 -4.01 8.35 -6.14
C PRO A 270 -5.19 9.33 -6.04
N VAL A 271 -5.06 10.48 -6.71
CA VAL A 271 -6.09 11.53 -6.78
C VAL A 271 -6.60 11.66 -8.22
N VAL A 272 -7.87 12.06 -8.35
CA VAL A 272 -8.47 12.48 -9.62
C VAL A 272 -9.02 13.89 -9.45
N ILE A 273 -8.63 14.76 -10.37
CA ILE A 273 -9.19 16.10 -10.50
C ILE A 273 -10.13 16.09 -11.70
N THR A 274 -11.29 16.69 -11.61
CA THR A 274 -12.27 16.73 -12.71
C THR A 274 -12.89 18.11 -12.82
N LEU A 275 -12.89 18.71 -14.00
CA LEU A 275 -13.62 19.95 -14.26
C LEU A 275 -15.11 19.69 -14.39
N LYS A 276 -15.93 20.56 -13.80
CA LYS A 276 -17.37 20.56 -13.99
C LYS A 276 -17.72 21.17 -15.35
N MET A 277 -18.74 20.60 -16.01
CA MET A 277 -19.23 21.11 -17.29
C MET A 277 -19.94 22.46 -17.17
N LYS A 278 -20.58 22.73 -16.04
CA LYS A 278 -21.29 23.98 -15.80
C LYS A 278 -20.45 24.86 -14.86
N PRO A 279 -20.29 26.15 -15.17
CA PRO A 279 -19.73 27.10 -14.23
C PRO A 279 -20.64 27.23 -13.01
N ASP A 280 -20.12 27.86 -11.96
CA ASP A 280 -20.92 28.21 -10.80
C ASP A 280 -21.90 29.35 -11.09
N ASN A 281 -22.70 29.73 -10.07
CA ASN A 281 -23.69 30.80 -10.20
C ASN A 281 -23.06 32.17 -10.55
N GLN A 282 -21.74 32.32 -10.42
CA GLN A 282 -20.98 33.52 -10.74
C GLN A 282 -20.23 33.39 -12.08
N GLY A 283 -20.46 32.31 -12.84
CA GLY A 283 -19.81 32.07 -14.12
C GLY A 283 -18.39 31.49 -14.02
N ARG A 284 -17.90 31.19 -12.81
CA ARG A 284 -16.53 30.69 -12.60
C ARG A 284 -16.42 29.20 -12.91
N ARG A 285 -15.27 28.79 -13.46
CA ARG A 285 -14.96 27.37 -13.67
C ARG A 285 -14.77 26.66 -12.33
N GLN A 286 -15.37 25.49 -12.21
CA GLN A 286 -15.25 24.66 -11.00
C GLN A 286 -14.54 23.34 -11.29
N GLY A 287 -13.69 22.95 -10.36
CA GLY A 287 -13.06 21.64 -10.30
C GLY A 287 -13.62 20.80 -9.16
N TRP A 288 -13.39 19.50 -9.24
CA TRP A 288 -13.76 18.52 -8.22
C TRP A 288 -12.59 17.58 -7.94
N VAL A 289 -12.22 17.42 -6.67
CA VAL A 289 -11.20 16.48 -6.20
C VAL A 289 -11.84 15.20 -5.68
N TRP A 290 -11.32 14.04 -6.11
CA TRP A 290 -11.70 12.73 -5.58
C TRP A 290 -10.52 11.76 -5.49
N LEU A 291 -10.69 10.64 -4.79
CA LEU A 291 -9.64 9.66 -4.55
C LEU A 291 -9.80 8.40 -5.41
N ARG A 292 -8.67 7.75 -5.71
CA ARG A 292 -8.58 6.44 -6.35
C ARG A 292 -8.03 5.41 -5.38
N ASP A 293 -8.38 4.15 -5.59
CA ASP A 293 -7.76 3.04 -4.88
C ASP A 293 -6.36 2.78 -5.48
N THR A 294 -5.34 2.69 -4.62
CA THR A 294 -3.95 2.48 -5.06
C THR A 294 -3.75 1.14 -5.79
N GLY A 295 -4.54 0.11 -5.46
CA GLY A 295 -4.39 -1.24 -5.98
C GLY A 295 -5.03 -1.48 -7.35
N ASN A 296 -6.09 -0.74 -7.69
CA ASN A 296 -6.78 -0.91 -8.98
C ASN A 296 -6.99 0.40 -9.78
N GLN A 297 -6.58 1.54 -9.24
CA GLN A 297 -6.68 2.88 -9.86
C GLN A 297 -8.12 3.31 -10.21
N VAL A 298 -9.12 2.64 -9.64
CA VAL A 298 -10.54 2.99 -9.79
C VAL A 298 -10.93 4.02 -8.75
N LYS A 299 -11.86 4.93 -9.09
CA LYS A 299 -12.44 5.88 -8.14
C LYS A 299 -12.97 5.15 -6.91
N MET A 300 -12.60 5.62 -5.73
CA MET A 300 -13.05 5.00 -4.48
C MET A 300 -14.56 5.19 -4.30
N LYS A 301 -15.21 4.15 -3.76
CA LYS A 301 -16.62 4.22 -3.38
C LYS A 301 -16.78 5.22 -2.22
N ARG A 302 -17.85 6.02 -2.29
CA ARG A 302 -18.22 7.02 -1.27
C ARG A 302 -18.18 6.45 0.14
N GLN A 303 -18.92 5.38 0.38
CA GLN A 303 -18.98 4.74 1.70
C GLN A 303 -17.60 4.32 2.24
N LEU A 304 -16.70 3.87 1.36
CA LEU A 304 -15.38 3.44 1.76
C LEU A 304 -14.51 4.62 2.22
N VAL A 305 -14.53 5.74 1.48
CA VAL A 305 -13.82 6.96 1.86
C VAL A 305 -14.37 7.49 3.18
N LEU A 306 -15.70 7.59 3.31
CA LEU A 306 -16.36 8.05 4.53
C LEU A 306 -16.00 7.17 5.74
N ASN A 307 -16.07 5.84 5.60
CA ASN A 307 -15.72 4.92 6.68
C ASN A 307 -14.26 5.10 7.13
N LYS A 308 -13.33 5.29 6.19
CA LYS A 308 -11.91 5.50 6.51
C LYS A 308 -11.65 6.85 7.17
N LEU A 309 -12.31 7.91 6.71
CA LEU A 309 -12.22 9.22 7.32
C LEU A 309 -12.82 9.23 8.73
N ASN A 310 -13.99 8.62 8.92
CA ASN A 310 -14.61 8.46 10.23
C ASN A 310 -13.72 7.70 11.20
N LYS A 311 -13.08 6.60 10.74
CA LYS A 311 -12.09 5.89 11.54
C LYS A 311 -10.96 6.82 11.96
N PHE A 312 -10.35 7.55 11.02
CA PHE A 312 -9.30 8.52 11.36
C PHE A 312 -9.77 9.56 12.39
N MET A 313 -10.95 10.15 12.20
CA MET A 313 -11.52 11.14 13.14
C MET A 313 -11.77 10.55 14.53
N ASN A 314 -12.24 9.31 14.62
CA ASN A 314 -12.41 8.63 15.91
C ASN A 314 -11.07 8.46 16.63
N HIS A 315 -10.02 8.05 15.93
CA HIS A 315 -8.68 7.92 16.51
C HIS A 315 -8.11 9.25 16.97
N LEU A 316 -8.38 10.33 16.23
CA LEU A 316 -7.99 11.66 16.63
C LEU A 316 -8.72 12.12 17.90
N ASN A 317 -10.01 11.82 18.03
CA ASN A 317 -10.77 12.10 19.26
C ASN A 317 -10.24 11.34 20.47
N ILE A 318 -9.72 10.13 20.27
CA ILE A 318 -9.03 9.37 21.33
C ILE A 318 -7.76 10.12 21.76
N CYS A 319 -6.96 10.64 20.82
CA CYS A 319 -5.77 11.44 21.13
C CYS A 319 -6.13 12.69 21.94
N HIS A 320 -7.16 13.41 21.51
CA HIS A 320 -7.68 14.57 22.24
C HIS A 320 -8.15 14.21 23.67
N SER A 321 -8.91 13.13 23.82
CA SER A 321 -9.39 12.67 25.12
C SER A 321 -8.23 12.26 26.05
N ALA A 322 -7.19 11.66 25.49
CA ALA A 322 -5.97 11.32 26.23
C ALA A 322 -5.25 12.57 26.72
N LEU A 323 -5.17 13.63 25.91
CA LEU A 323 -4.63 14.92 26.35
C LEU A 323 -5.46 15.53 27.49
N LEU A 324 -6.78 15.57 27.38
CA LEU A 324 -7.63 16.09 28.46
C LEU A 324 -7.44 15.32 29.78
N ARG A 325 -7.29 13.99 29.69
CA ARG A 325 -6.96 13.16 30.85
C ARG A 325 -5.59 13.51 31.42
N HIS A 326 -4.60 13.74 30.56
CA HIS A 326 -3.27 14.19 30.96
C HIS A 326 -3.34 15.51 31.73
N LEU A 327 -4.02 16.52 31.17
CA LEU A 327 -4.22 17.84 31.79
C LEU A 327 -4.87 17.72 33.17
N LYS A 328 -5.93 16.91 33.29
CA LYS A 328 -6.60 16.66 34.56
C LYS A 328 -5.65 16.02 35.59
N ASN A 329 -4.87 15.04 35.17
CA ASN A 329 -3.94 14.32 36.04
C ASN A 329 -2.76 15.19 36.49
N THR A 330 -2.29 16.11 35.64
CA THR A 330 -1.24 17.08 35.97
C THR A 330 -1.78 18.33 36.65
N LYS A 331 -3.11 18.42 36.86
CA LYS A 331 -3.81 19.62 37.37
C LYS A 331 -3.50 20.89 36.58
N PHE A 332 -3.17 20.70 35.30
CA PHE A 332 -2.88 21.79 34.39
C PHE A 332 -4.19 22.47 33.99
N GLN A 333 -4.26 23.79 34.13
CA GLN A 333 -5.44 24.57 33.75
C GLN A 333 -5.22 25.24 32.41
N ILE A 334 -6.22 25.16 31.55
CA ILE A 334 -6.32 25.88 30.29
C ILE A 334 -7.56 26.77 30.35
N ASP A 335 -7.46 27.97 29.77
CA ASP A 335 -8.52 28.98 29.71
C ASP A 335 -9.34 28.91 28.41
N PHE A 336 -9.04 27.94 27.53
CA PHE A 336 -9.73 27.74 26.26
C PHE A 336 -10.12 26.27 26.01
N GLU A 337 -11.04 26.06 25.07
CA GLU A 337 -11.45 24.73 24.65
C GLU A 337 -10.60 24.22 23.46
N ILE A 338 -9.82 23.15 23.69
CA ILE A 338 -8.96 22.52 22.67
C ILE A 338 -9.78 21.93 21.51
N LYS A 339 -10.91 21.30 21.83
CA LYS A 339 -11.73 20.53 20.89
C LYS A 339 -12.27 21.34 19.70
N PRO A 340 -12.98 22.47 19.89
CA PRO A 340 -13.47 23.26 18.76
C PRO A 340 -12.33 23.83 17.92
N LEU A 341 -11.21 24.23 18.52
CA LEU A 341 -10.03 24.69 17.77
C LEU A 341 -9.45 23.60 16.87
N LEU A 342 -9.28 22.38 17.39
CA LEU A 342 -8.82 21.23 16.61
C LEU A 342 -9.78 20.90 15.46
N ILE A 343 -11.09 20.85 15.72
CA ILE A 343 -12.09 20.50 14.71
C ILE A 343 -12.15 21.57 13.61
N ASN A 344 -12.14 22.85 13.98
CA ASN A 344 -12.12 23.96 13.02
C ASN A 344 -10.85 23.94 12.17
N TRP A 345 -9.69 23.72 12.79
CA TRP A 345 -8.43 23.60 12.06
C TRP A 345 -8.46 22.42 11.07
N ILE A 346 -8.95 21.25 11.49
CA ILE A 346 -9.07 20.10 10.58
C ILE A 346 -10.04 20.40 9.45
N HIS A 347 -11.17 21.03 9.74
CA HIS A 347 -12.12 21.42 8.70
C HIS A 347 -11.45 22.33 7.66
N GLN A 348 -10.70 23.35 8.10
CA GLN A 348 -9.94 24.24 7.21
C GLN A 348 -8.88 23.49 6.41
N VAL A 349 -8.09 22.62 7.05
CA VAL A 349 -7.04 21.84 6.39
C VAL A 349 -7.60 20.85 5.38
N LEU A 350 -8.74 20.23 5.67
CA LEU A 350 -9.36 19.24 4.79
C LEU A 350 -10.01 19.86 3.57
N PHE A 351 -10.60 21.05 3.69
CA PHE A 351 -11.38 21.65 2.61
C PHE A 351 -10.76 22.93 2.06
N ASP A 352 -9.54 23.25 2.50
CA ASP A 352 -8.74 24.43 2.18
C ASP A 352 -9.58 25.70 1.95
N VAL A 353 -10.27 26.13 3.02
CA VAL A 353 -11.13 27.32 3.00
C VAL A 353 -10.33 28.61 2.69
N ASN A 354 -9.00 28.55 2.76
CA ASN A 354 -8.07 29.68 2.62
C ASN A 354 -7.42 29.80 1.21
N GLN A 355 -7.89 29.03 0.21
CA GLN A 355 -7.74 29.25 -1.25
C GLN A 355 -6.35 29.08 -1.89
N ASN A 356 -5.32 28.56 -1.21
CA ASN A 356 -3.98 28.39 -1.81
C ASN A 356 -3.63 26.93 -2.13
N LYS A 357 -4.46 25.99 -1.71
CA LYS A 357 -4.33 24.55 -1.92
C LYS A 357 -5.66 23.97 -2.38
N LEU A 358 -5.60 22.76 -2.90
CA LEU A 358 -6.77 22.00 -3.28
C LEU A 358 -7.42 21.39 -2.02
N PRO A 359 -8.75 21.21 -1.99
CA PRO A 359 -9.40 20.46 -0.93
C PRO A 359 -9.02 18.97 -1.02
N LEU A 360 -9.04 18.25 0.11
CA LEU A 360 -8.89 16.79 0.15
C LEU A 360 -9.94 16.11 -0.73
N LEU A 361 -11.18 16.60 -0.67
CA LEU A 361 -12.35 16.10 -1.38
C LEU A 361 -13.29 17.27 -1.67
N GLY A 362 -13.92 17.24 -2.84
CA GLY A 362 -15.02 18.15 -3.15
C GLY A 362 -14.64 19.26 -4.12
N ASP A 363 -15.37 20.36 -4.04
CA ASP A 363 -15.37 21.46 -5.00
C ASP A 363 -14.26 22.46 -4.75
N PHE A 364 -13.70 23.01 -5.84
CA PHE A 364 -12.83 24.17 -5.79
C PHE A 364 -13.02 25.05 -7.04
N VAL A 365 -12.63 26.32 -6.95
CA VAL A 365 -12.65 27.26 -8.07
C VAL A 365 -11.36 27.12 -8.85
N VAL A 366 -11.45 27.05 -10.18
CA VAL A 366 -10.29 26.99 -11.07
C VAL A 366 -10.09 28.38 -11.66
N GLU A 367 -8.91 28.97 -11.41
CA GLU A 367 -8.57 30.27 -11.97
C GLU A 367 -8.51 30.22 -13.51
N ASP A 368 -8.87 31.34 -14.14
CA ASP A 368 -8.91 31.45 -15.59
C ASP A 368 -7.51 31.22 -16.20
N GLY A 369 -7.47 30.41 -17.26
CA GLY A 369 -6.22 30.07 -17.96
C GLY A 369 -5.42 28.92 -17.36
N ILE A 370 -5.73 28.45 -16.15
CA ILE A 370 -5.05 27.28 -15.56
C ILE A 370 -5.59 25.98 -16.19
N PRO A 371 -4.73 25.18 -16.85
CA PRO A 371 -5.16 23.89 -17.41
C PRO A 371 -5.22 22.81 -16.33
N ILE A 372 -6.18 21.89 -16.40
CA ILE A 372 -6.40 20.85 -15.36
C ILE A 372 -5.18 19.94 -15.12
N ASN A 373 -4.27 19.82 -16.09
CA ASN A 373 -3.07 19.00 -15.99
C ASN A 373 -1.85 19.75 -15.41
N SER A 374 -1.99 21.04 -15.05
CA SER A 374 -0.92 21.77 -14.35
C SER A 374 -0.88 21.46 -12.85
N PHE A 375 -1.95 20.90 -12.29
CA PHE A 375 -1.96 20.54 -10.87
C PHE A 375 -0.92 19.46 -10.57
N SER A 376 -0.32 19.56 -9.40
CA SER A 376 0.73 18.70 -8.85
C SER A 376 0.37 18.22 -7.43
N PRO A 377 1.06 17.20 -6.89
CA PRO A 377 0.89 16.83 -5.48
C PRO A 377 1.20 17.97 -4.49
N GLU A 378 1.98 18.98 -4.89
CA GLU A 378 2.32 20.13 -4.06
C GLU A 378 1.14 21.08 -3.86
N ASP A 379 0.09 20.96 -4.68
CA ASP A 379 -1.16 21.70 -4.51
C ASP A 379 -2.00 21.15 -3.35
N PHE A 380 -1.57 20.05 -2.72
CA PHE A 380 -2.17 19.54 -1.50
C PHE A 380 -1.29 19.86 -0.30
N ASN A 381 -1.90 20.23 0.81
CA ASN A 381 -1.15 20.43 2.05
C ASN A 381 -0.64 19.09 2.60
N LEU A 382 0.29 19.18 3.56
CA LEU A 382 1.00 18.03 4.08
C LEU A 382 0.07 17.01 4.78
N ILE A 383 -0.93 17.53 5.49
CA ILE A 383 -1.93 16.72 6.20
C ILE A 383 -2.86 16.02 5.20
N GLN A 384 -3.29 16.73 4.16
CA GLN A 384 -4.05 16.14 3.05
C GLN A 384 -3.25 15.03 2.37
N THR A 385 -1.96 15.24 2.11
CA THR A 385 -1.08 14.21 1.53
C THR A 385 -1.00 12.96 2.41
N LEU A 386 -0.83 13.11 3.72
CA LEU A 386 -0.90 11.99 4.68
C LEU A 386 -2.25 11.27 4.59
N LEU A 387 -3.35 12.02 4.59
CA LEU A 387 -4.69 11.46 4.59
C LEU A 387 -5.06 10.79 3.27
N ILE A 388 -4.61 11.32 2.14
CA ILE A 388 -4.73 10.67 0.82
C ILE A 388 -4.05 9.30 0.90
N ARG A 389 -2.79 9.24 1.34
CA ARG A 389 -2.06 7.97 1.47
C ARG A 389 -2.75 7.02 2.46
N LEU A 390 -3.28 7.55 3.56
CA LEU A 390 -3.97 6.74 4.57
C LEU A 390 -5.27 6.17 4.02
N ILE A 391 -6.15 7.01 3.48
CA ILE A 391 -7.47 6.62 2.98
C ILE A 391 -7.32 5.67 1.79
N THR A 392 -6.41 5.93 0.86
CA THR A 392 -6.28 5.11 -0.36
C THR A 392 -5.50 3.81 -0.16
N SER A 393 -4.89 3.60 1.01
CA SER A 393 -4.17 2.37 1.36
C SER A 393 -5.12 1.22 1.74
N GLN A 394 -4.86 0.02 1.22
CA GLN A 394 -5.60 -1.20 1.60
C GLN A 394 -5.37 -1.60 3.07
N HIS A 395 -4.26 -1.16 3.67
CA HIS A 395 -3.87 -1.49 5.04
C HIS A 395 -3.98 -0.30 6.01
N SER A 396 -4.82 0.68 5.68
CA SER A 396 -4.97 1.92 6.45
C SER A 396 -5.27 1.71 7.94
N HIS A 397 -5.99 0.63 8.29
CA HIS A 397 -6.32 0.27 9.67
C HIS A 397 -5.08 0.17 10.58
N ARG A 398 -3.95 -0.34 10.06
CA ARG A 398 -2.70 -0.46 10.83
C ARG A 398 -2.06 0.88 11.19
N ARG A 399 -2.40 1.94 10.45
CA ARG A 399 -1.75 3.26 10.52
C ARG A 399 -2.69 4.35 11.02
N ASN A 400 -3.95 4.06 11.29
CA ASN A 400 -4.92 5.07 11.74
C ASN A 400 -4.48 5.74 13.05
N PHE A 401 -4.09 4.97 14.06
CA PHE A 401 -3.58 5.52 15.32
C PHE A 401 -2.30 6.34 15.13
N GLN A 402 -1.33 5.79 14.40
CA GLN A 402 -0.07 6.47 14.09
C GLN A 402 -0.34 7.82 13.40
N ALA A 403 -1.20 7.83 12.38
CA ALA A 403 -1.55 9.04 11.65
C ALA A 403 -2.31 10.03 12.54
N ALA A 404 -3.26 9.58 13.36
CA ALA A 404 -4.01 10.44 14.26
C ALA A 404 -3.10 11.11 15.31
N LEU A 405 -2.22 10.34 15.97
CA LEU A 405 -1.24 10.88 16.92
C LEU A 405 -0.27 11.86 16.25
N SER A 406 0.13 11.58 15.01
CA SER A 406 1.02 12.47 14.25
C SER A 406 0.33 13.79 13.89
N VAL A 407 -0.90 13.74 13.39
CA VAL A 407 -1.68 14.94 13.04
C VAL A 407 -1.99 15.75 14.29
N PHE A 408 -2.34 15.10 15.40
CA PHE A 408 -2.62 15.77 16.66
C PHE A 408 -1.37 16.45 17.25
N GLY A 409 -0.23 15.76 17.22
CA GLY A 409 1.05 16.31 17.70
C GLY A 409 1.52 17.48 16.84
N TYR A 410 1.40 17.35 15.51
CA TYR A 410 1.66 18.44 14.58
C TYR A 410 0.77 19.66 14.87
N TRP A 411 -0.54 19.44 15.08
CA TRP A 411 -1.47 20.52 15.41
C TRP A 411 -1.10 21.21 16.71
N LEU A 412 -0.85 20.47 17.79
CA LEU A 412 -0.44 21.06 19.07
C LEU A 412 0.83 21.88 18.91
N LYS A 413 1.87 21.32 18.28
CA LYS A 413 3.16 21.98 18.11
C LYS A 413 3.10 23.25 17.24
N ASN A 414 2.25 23.29 16.22
CA ASN A 414 2.25 24.39 15.26
C ASN A 414 1.11 25.39 15.44
N MET A 415 0.02 24.99 16.09
CA MET A 415 -1.18 25.82 16.27
C MET A 415 -1.48 26.14 17.73
N ALA A 416 -0.93 25.36 18.66
CA ALA A 416 -1.07 25.56 20.10
C ALA A 416 0.31 25.44 20.79
N ASP A 417 1.34 26.08 20.20
CA ASP A 417 2.75 25.90 20.58
C ASP A 417 3.02 26.20 22.06
N ASP A 418 2.37 27.23 22.61
CA ASP A 418 2.46 27.55 24.04
C ASP A 418 1.99 26.38 24.91
N LEU A 419 0.85 25.78 24.57
CA LEU A 419 0.33 24.60 25.27
C LEU A 419 1.25 23.40 25.06
N TYR A 420 1.77 23.21 23.85
CA TYR A 420 2.66 22.10 23.54
C TYR A 420 3.95 22.17 24.37
N SER A 421 4.61 23.33 24.38
CA SER A 421 5.87 23.58 25.09
C SER A 421 5.72 23.52 26.62
N GLN A 422 4.53 23.81 27.15
CA GLN A 422 4.23 23.69 28.58
C GLN A 422 3.96 22.25 29.01
N LEU A 423 3.41 21.42 28.13
CA LEU A 423 3.07 20.03 28.44
C LEU A 423 4.19 19.04 28.10
N PHE A 424 5.01 19.36 27.11
CA PHE A 424 6.00 18.46 26.55
C PHE A 424 7.33 19.19 26.34
N LYS A 425 8.42 18.62 26.84
CA LYS A 425 9.78 19.13 26.63
C LYS A 425 10.24 18.97 25.19
N ASN A 426 9.77 17.93 24.51
CA ASN A 426 10.13 17.62 23.13
C ASN A 426 9.14 16.62 22.49
N ASP A 427 9.35 16.35 21.20
CA ASP A 427 8.53 15.45 20.40
C ASP A 427 8.46 14.02 20.96
N GLU A 428 9.56 13.50 21.50
CA GLU A 428 9.59 12.14 22.06
C GLU A 428 8.77 12.03 23.35
N GLU A 429 8.82 13.05 24.22
CA GLU A 429 8.02 13.09 25.45
C GLU A 429 6.52 13.17 25.13
N TYR A 430 6.12 13.93 24.11
CA TYR A 430 4.75 13.92 23.60
C TYR A 430 4.29 12.50 23.24
N TRP A 431 5.10 11.80 22.45
CA TRP A 431 4.75 10.46 22.00
C TRP A 431 4.68 9.49 23.18
N ASP A 432 5.64 9.51 24.10
CA ASP A 432 5.68 8.63 25.26
C ASP A 432 4.49 8.86 26.19
N ILE A 433 4.16 10.10 26.50
CA ILE A 433 3.04 10.45 27.38
C ILE A 433 1.72 10.02 26.76
N LEU A 434 1.43 10.44 25.52
CA LEU A 434 0.11 10.15 24.93
C LEU A 434 -0.06 8.66 24.64
N THR A 435 0.98 7.97 24.15
CA THR A 435 0.86 6.52 23.90
C THR A 435 0.65 5.76 25.21
N LYS A 436 1.36 6.11 26.29
CA LYS A 436 1.17 5.51 27.61
C LYS A 436 -0.23 5.74 28.16
N ILE A 437 -0.77 6.95 28.04
CA ILE A 437 -2.11 7.28 28.54
C ILE A 437 -3.20 6.54 27.78
N ILE A 438 -3.08 6.46 26.45
CA ILE A 438 -4.04 5.73 25.60
C ILE A 438 -3.95 4.23 25.91
N ASP A 439 -2.73 3.69 25.98
CA ASP A 439 -2.47 2.28 26.28
C ASP A 439 -3.08 1.87 27.62
N ALA A 440 -2.79 2.63 28.68
CA ALA A 440 -3.35 2.39 30.01
C ALA A 440 -4.89 2.42 30.03
N SER A 441 -5.52 3.33 29.26
CA SER A 441 -6.98 3.33 29.17
C SER A 441 -7.55 2.12 28.45
N ILE A 442 -6.86 1.56 27.45
CA ILE A 442 -7.31 0.34 26.77
C ILE A 442 -7.29 -0.85 27.73
N TYR A 443 -6.32 -0.93 28.65
CA TYR A 443 -6.22 -2.03 29.60
C TYR A 443 -7.22 -1.93 30.76
N ALA A 444 -7.37 -0.76 31.38
CA ALA A 444 -8.29 -0.56 32.51
C ALA A 444 -9.76 -0.89 32.17
N GLU A 445 -10.12 -0.72 30.90
CA GLU A 445 -11.47 -0.93 30.38
C GLU A 445 -11.75 -2.41 30.02
N ASN A 446 -10.72 -3.18 29.66
CA ASN A 446 -10.85 -4.62 29.39
C ASN A 446 -11.04 -5.46 30.67
N GLU A 447 -10.53 -5.01 31.82
CA GLU A 447 -10.74 -5.67 33.12
C GLU A 447 -12.17 -5.51 33.65
N THR A 448 -12.85 -4.42 33.28
CA THR A 448 -14.25 -4.17 33.68
C THR A 448 -15.29 -4.97 32.89
N LEU A 449 -14.95 -5.53 31.72
CA LEU A 449 -15.87 -6.37 30.92
C LEU A 449 -15.66 -7.88 31.11
N SER A 450 -14.71 -8.29 31.96
CA SER A 450 -14.41 -9.68 32.26
C SER A 450 -15.05 -10.22 33.54
N PHE A 451 -16.07 -9.53 34.07
CA PHE A 451 -16.86 -9.98 35.23
C PHE A 451 -18.33 -10.20 34.88
#